data_AF-Q96KF0-F1
#
_entry.id   AF-Q96KF0-F1
#
_cell.length_a   1.000
_cell.length_b   1.000
_cell.length_c   1.000
_cell.angle_alpha   90.00
_cell.angle_beta   90.00
_cell.angle_gamma   90.00
#
_symmetry.space_group_name_H-M   'P 1'
#
loop_
_entity.id
_entity.type
_entity.pdbx_description
1 polymer ?
#
loop_
_entity_poly.entity_id
_entity_poly.type
_entity_poly.pdbx_seq_one_letter_code
_entity_poly.pdbx_strand_id
1 'polypeptide(L)' 'MSVKGMAIALAVILCATVVQGFPMFKRGRCLCIGPGVKAVKVADIEKASIMYPSNNCDKIEVIITLKENKGQR' A
#
# COMPACT_ATOMS: atom_id res chain seq x y z
N MET A 1 35.70 20.43 11.83
CA MET A 1 34.34 20.74 12.34
C MET A 1 34.30 20.42 13.81
N SER A 2 34.09 21.42 14.66
CA SER A 2 33.98 21.21 16.11
C SER A 2 32.81 20.28 16.41
N VAL A 3 32.97 19.36 17.38
CA VAL A 3 31.93 18.43 17.85
C VAL A 3 30.57 19.13 18.11
N LYS A 4 30.61 20.38 18.59
CA LYS A 4 29.42 21.23 18.74
C LYS A 4 28.69 21.53 17.43
N GLY A 5 29.42 21.83 16.36
CA GLY A 5 28.83 22.09 15.04
C GLY A 5 28.22 20.85 14.40
N MET A 6 28.85 19.68 14.62
CA MET A 6 28.30 18.41 14.14
C MET A 6 27.03 18.01 14.88
N ALA A 7 26.96 18.25 16.19
CA ALA A 7 25.76 18.01 16.99
C ALA A 7 24.58 18.90 16.55
N ILE A 8 24.85 20.19 16.26
CA ILE A 8 23.83 21.11 15.77
C ILE A 8 23.31 20.67 14.39
N ALA A 9 24.20 20.28 13.48
CA ALA A 9 23.82 19.80 12.16
C ALA A 9 22.94 18.54 12.25
N LEU A 10 23.30 17.58 13.09
CA LEU A 10 22.52 16.36 13.32
C LEU A 10 21.13 16.65 13.92
N ALA A 11 21.06 17.58 14.88
CA ALA A 11 19.78 17.99 15.48
C ALA A 11 18.84 18.62 14.43
N VAL A 12 19.36 19.48 13.54
CA VAL A 12 18.58 20.10 12.47
C VAL A 12 18.07 19.06 11.47
N ILE A 13 18.90 18.10 11.08
CA ILE A 13 18.50 17.02 10.16
C ILE A 13 17.40 16.16 10.79
N LEU A 14 17.54 15.79 12.07
CA LEU A 14 16.52 15.02 12.79
C LEU A 14 15.20 15.80 12.87
N CYS A 15 15.23 17.09 13.25
CA CYS A 15 14.04 17.93 13.27
C CYS A 15 13.38 18.03 11.89
N ALA A 16 14.16 18.18 10.81
CA ALA A 16 13.63 18.19 9.45
C ALA A 16 12.94 16.87 9.09
N THR A 17 13.50 15.72 9.45
CA THR A 17 12.90 14.40 9.20
C THR A 17 11.62 14.14 10.00
N VAL A 18 11.48 14.74 11.19
CA VAL A 18 10.28 14.64 12.02
C VAL A 18 9.16 15.52 11.47
N VAL A 19 9.47 16.75 11.05
CA VAL A 19 8.49 17.71 10.52
C VAL A 19 8.02 17.33 9.11
N GLN A 20 8.91 16.78 8.28
CA GLN A 20 8.56 16.30 6.95
C GLN A 20 7.85 14.95 6.95
N GLY A 21 7.65 14.32 8.12
CA GLY A 21 6.84 13.12 8.29
C GLY A 21 7.20 12.07 7.25
N PHE A 22 8.19 11.22 7.54
CA PHE A 22 8.40 10.01 6.75
C PHE A 22 7.02 9.39 6.45
N PRO A 23 6.66 9.13 5.16
CA PRO A 23 5.50 8.33 4.82
C PRO A 23 5.77 6.86 5.16
N MET A 24 6.43 6.60 6.30
CA MET A 24 6.65 5.29 6.84
C MET A 24 5.33 4.83 7.42
N PHE A 25 4.83 3.74 6.85
CA PHE A 25 3.53 3.15 7.11
C PHE A 25 2.35 3.85 6.44
N LYS A 26 2.48 4.08 5.13
CA LYS A 26 1.39 3.81 4.18
C LYS A 26 1.07 2.30 4.12
N ARG A 27 0.89 1.68 5.29
CA ARG A 27 0.29 0.35 5.41
C ARG A 27 -1.21 0.59 5.42
N GLY A 28 -1.70 1.13 4.31
CA GLY A 28 -3.11 1.28 4.09
C GLY A 28 -3.81 -0.04 4.36
N ARG A 29 -4.98 0.00 4.98
CA ARG A 29 -5.83 -1.19 5.17
C ARG A 29 -6.48 -1.53 3.84
N CYS A 30 -5.66 -1.99 2.90
CA CYS A 30 -6.09 -2.55 1.64
C CYS A 30 -6.95 -3.81 1.92
N LEU A 31 -8.01 -4.00 1.14
CA LEU A 31 -8.90 -5.16 1.26
C LEU A 31 -8.21 -6.45 0.83
N CYS A 32 -7.24 -6.38 -0.07
CA CYS A 32 -6.47 -7.51 -0.56
C CYS A 32 -5.30 -7.85 0.39
N ILE A 33 -5.32 -9.06 0.95
CA ILE A 33 -4.27 -9.57 1.87
C ILE A 33 -2.99 -9.96 1.11
N GLY A 34 -3.07 -10.24 -0.20
CA GLY A 34 -1.92 -10.63 -1.01
C GLY A 34 -2.21 -10.66 -2.51
N PRO A 35 -1.19 -10.91 -3.35
CA PRO A 35 -1.37 -11.14 -4.77
C PRO A 35 -2.17 -12.43 -4.93
N GLY A 36 -3.43 -12.31 -5.36
CA GLY A 36 -4.35 -13.43 -5.51
C GLY A 36 -3.93 -14.39 -6.63
N VAL A 37 -4.92 -14.87 -7.39
CA VAL A 37 -4.68 -15.80 -8.51
C VAL A 37 -3.98 -15.10 -9.68
N LYS A 38 -2.95 -15.75 -10.25
CA LYS A 38 -2.12 -15.20 -11.34
C LYS A 38 -2.87 -15.07 -12.67
N ALA A 39 -3.90 -15.88 -12.89
CA ALA A 39 -4.76 -15.84 -14.07
C ALA A 39 -6.17 -16.35 -13.71
N VAL A 40 -7.17 -15.73 -14.33
CA VAL A 40 -8.58 -16.13 -14.22
C VAL A 40 -9.14 -16.25 -15.63
N LYS A 41 -9.94 -17.29 -15.88
CA LYS A 41 -10.69 -17.41 -17.14
C LYS A 41 -11.80 -16.36 -17.14
N VAL A 42 -11.83 -15.51 -18.17
CA VAL A 42 -12.82 -14.41 -18.29
C VAL A 42 -14.27 -14.93 -18.23
N ALA A 43 -14.53 -16.12 -18.77
CA ALA A 43 -15.85 -16.75 -18.74
C ALA A 43 -16.37 -17.06 -17.32
N ASP A 44 -15.47 -17.18 -16.36
CA ASP A 44 -15.75 -17.58 -14.97
C ASP A 44 -15.91 -16.36 -14.04
N ILE A 45 -15.68 -15.15 -14.56
CA ILE A 45 -15.86 -13.90 -13.84
C ILE A 45 -17.34 -13.55 -13.84
N GLU A 46 -17.88 -13.32 -12.65
CA GLU A 46 -19.21 -12.75 -12.48
C GLU A 46 -19.13 -11.23 -12.41
N LYS A 47 -18.20 -10.71 -11.62
CA LYS A 47 -18.03 -9.27 -11.40
C LYS A 47 -16.58 -8.92 -11.19
N ALA A 48 -16.15 -7.80 -11.78
CA ALA A 48 -14.85 -7.19 -11.51
C ALA A 48 -15.08 -5.83 -10.84
N SER A 49 -14.57 -5.65 -9.63
CA SER A 49 -14.62 -4.38 -8.91
C SER A 49 -13.22 -3.81 -8.83
N ILE A 50 -13.04 -2.62 -9.40
CA ILE A 50 -11.76 -1.90 -9.40
C ILE A 50 -11.85 -0.80 -8.35
N MET A 51 -11.01 -0.87 -7.33
CA MET A 51 -10.92 0.15 -6.28
C MET A 51 -9.65 0.94 -6.50
N TYR A 52 -9.82 2.23 -6.77
CA TYR A 52 -8.72 3.16 -6.94
C TYR A 52 -8.05 3.47 -5.60
N PRO A 53 -6.78 3.90 -5.63
CA PRO A 53 -6.07 4.31 -4.43
C PRO A 53 -6.86 5.41 -3.70
N SER A 54 -7.00 5.23 -2.39
CA SER A 54 -7.69 6.15 -1.50
C SER A 54 -6.82 6.41 -0.28
N ASN A 55 -7.23 7.32 0.59
CA ASN A 55 -6.50 7.66 1.82
C ASN A 55 -6.26 6.44 2.74
N ASN A 56 -7.01 5.35 2.50
CA ASN A 56 -6.89 4.07 3.21
C ASN A 56 -6.06 3.01 2.48
N CYS A 57 -5.77 3.14 1.18
CA CYS A 57 -4.92 2.18 0.44
C CYS A 57 -4.28 2.89 -0.76
N ASP A 58 -2.95 2.92 -0.82
CA ASP A 58 -2.21 3.60 -1.89
C ASP A 58 -2.05 2.78 -3.17
N LYS A 59 -2.64 1.59 -3.21
CA LYS A 59 -2.56 0.66 -4.33
C LYS A 59 -3.92 0.58 -5.01
N ILE A 60 -3.91 0.33 -6.32
CA ILE A 60 -5.11 -0.08 -7.04
C ILE A 60 -5.44 -1.51 -6.62
N GLU A 61 -6.65 -1.75 -6.15
CA GLU A 61 -7.14 -3.07 -5.81
C GLU A 61 -8.12 -3.56 -6.87
N VAL A 62 -7.97 -4.82 -7.28
CA VAL A 62 -8.87 -5.47 -8.24
C VAL A 62 -9.45 -6.70 -7.58
N ILE A 63 -10.75 -6.63 -7.30
CA ILE A 63 -11.51 -7.71 -6.67
C ILE A 63 -12.32 -8.41 -7.77
N ILE A 64 -11.93 -9.64 -8.09
CA ILE A 64 -12.65 -10.48 -9.05
C ILE A 64 -13.57 -11.42 -8.27
N THR A 65 -14.87 -11.25 -8.46
CA THR A 65 -15.88 -12.20 -7.99
C THR A 65 -16.10 -13.23 -9.08
N LEU A 66 -15.84 -14.49 -8.75
CA LEU A 66 -16.08 -15.63 -9.64
C LEU A 66 -17.52 -16.12 -9.47
N LYS A 67 -18.07 -16.69 -10.54
CA LYS A 67 -19.38 -17.36 -10.50
C LYS A 67 -19.37 -18.49 -9.46
N GLU A 68 -20.53 -18.76 -8.86
CA GLU A 68 -20.71 -19.83 -7.89
C GLU A 68 -20.09 -21.14 -8.38
N ASN A 69 -19.46 -21.89 -7.46
CA ASN A 69 -18.77 -23.16 -7.70
C ASN A 69 -17.40 -23.09 -8.44
N LYS A 70 -16.96 -21.92 -8.94
CA LYS A 70 -15.64 -21.80 -9.62
C LYS A 70 -14.52 -21.18 -8.78
N GLY A 71 -14.86 -20.72 -7.57
CA GLY A 71 -13.94 -20.05 -6.64
C GLY A 71 -13.34 -20.91 -5.54
N GLN A 72 -13.67 -22.20 -5.46
CA GLN A 72 -13.06 -23.11 -4.49
C GLN A 72 -11.76 -23.69 -5.03
N ARG A 73 -10.73 -23.65 -4.19
CA ARG A 73 -9.48 -24.37 -4.35
C ARG A 73 -9.45 -25.53 -3.37
#